data_AF-A0A661UYQ5-F1
#
_entry.id   AF-A0A661UYQ5-F1
#
_cell.length_a   1.000
_cell.length_b   1.000
_cell.length_c   1.000
_cell.angle_alpha   90.00
_cell.angle_beta   90.00
_cell.angle_gamma   90.00
#
_symmetry.space_group_name_H-M   'P 1'
#
loop_
_entity.id
_entity.type
_entity.pdbx_description
1 polymer ?
#
loop_
_entity_poly.entity_id
_entity_poly.type
_entity_poly.pdbx_seq_one_letter_code
_entity_poly.pdbx_strand_id
1 'polypeptide(L)'
;QPMESDLYVSPSGNDENSGLSVDDPLQTIAWAQTLIKRNDDDPHTIYLAPGIYSPSLNNQVFPVGIKHGTKYLGESPENTILDAENQSSIFRFARYPDGELP
;
A
#
# COMPACT_ATOMS: atom_id res chain seq x y z
N GLN A 1 -0.41 11.33 10.27
CA GLN A 1 -0.17 12.52 9.42
C GLN A 1 0.31 12.00 8.07
N PRO A 2 -0.17 12.52 6.93
CA PRO A 2 0.28 12.06 5.61
C PRO A 2 1.79 12.29 5.39
N MET A 3 2.44 11.39 4.67
CA MET A 3 3.89 11.34 4.47
C MET A 3 4.26 11.74 3.03
N GLU A 4 5.19 12.68 2.90
CA GLU A 4 5.77 13.15 1.63
C GLU A 4 7.04 12.38 1.28
N SER A 5 6.92 11.06 1.23
CA SER A 5 8.03 10.16 0.95
C SER A 5 7.54 8.88 0.32
N ASP A 6 8.48 8.15 -0.28
CA ASP A 6 8.26 6.74 -0.58
C ASP A 6 8.02 5.95 0.72
N LEU A 7 7.27 4.85 0.60
CA LEU A 7 6.96 3.95 1.70
C LEU A 7 7.34 2.52 1.35
N TYR A 8 7.74 1.76 2.36
CA TYR A 8 8.11 0.35 2.25
C TYR A 8 7.12 -0.52 3.01
N VAL A 9 6.63 -1.56 2.36
CA VAL A 9 5.64 -2.49 2.91
C VAL A 9 6.14 -3.91 2.76
N SER A 10 6.02 -4.71 3.82
CA SER A 10 6.38 -6.12 3.82
C SER A 10 5.27 -6.94 4.48
N PRO A 11 4.93 -8.13 3.96
CA PRO A 11 3.94 -9.00 4.60
C PRO A 11 4.38 -9.47 6.00
N SER A 12 5.68 -9.35 6.34
CA SER A 12 6.22 -9.60 7.68
C SER A 12 6.50 -8.31 8.48
N GLY A 13 6.07 -7.15 7.97
CA GLY A 13 6.23 -5.85 8.63
C GLY A 13 5.21 -5.63 9.75
N ASN A 14 5.13 -4.39 10.23
CA ASN A 14 4.16 -3.96 11.25
C ASN A 14 3.62 -2.57 10.88
N ASP A 15 2.30 -2.36 10.93
CA ASP A 15 1.67 -1.05 10.64
C ASP A 15 1.95 0.02 11.71
N GLU A 16 2.57 -0.37 12.84
CA GLU A 16 3.14 0.55 13.84
C GLU A 16 4.54 1.08 13.44
N ASN A 17 5.18 0.48 12.43
CA ASN A 17 6.49 0.93 11.94
C ASN A 17 6.37 2.26 11.18
N SER A 18 7.51 2.92 10.95
CA SER A 18 7.52 4.18 10.18
C SER A 18 7.21 3.98 8.71
N GLY A 19 7.58 2.83 8.12
CA GLY A 19 7.48 2.59 6.69
C GLY A 19 8.49 3.36 5.85
N LEU A 20 9.47 4.04 6.46
CA LEU A 20 10.44 4.89 5.76
C LEU A 20 11.69 4.14 5.27
N SER A 21 11.82 2.87 5.61
CA SER A 21 12.93 2.03 5.18
C SER A 21 12.53 0.57 5.07
N VAL A 22 13.32 -0.21 4.33
CA VAL A 22 13.16 -1.66 4.21
C VAL A 22 13.35 -2.40 5.54
N ASP A 23 14.09 -1.81 6.49
CA ASP A 23 14.36 -2.40 7.81
C ASP A 23 13.22 -2.12 8.82
N ASP A 24 12.36 -1.15 8.52
CA ASP A 24 11.21 -0.75 9.34
C ASP A 24 9.93 -0.61 8.49
N PRO A 25 9.49 -1.69 7.78
CA PRO A 25 8.42 -1.62 6.80
C PRO A 25 7.03 -1.72 7.46
N LEU A 26 6.04 -1.09 6.84
CA LEU A 26 4.63 -1.29 7.18
C LEU A 26 4.20 -2.74 6.86
N GLN A 27 3.11 -3.21 7.46
CA GLN A 27 2.58 -4.54 7.17
C GLN A 27 1.66 -4.53 5.94
N THR A 28 0.72 -3.56 5.90
CA THR A 28 -0.37 -3.57 4.92
C THR A 28 -0.25 -2.44 3.90
N ILE A 29 -0.55 -2.77 2.65
CA ILE A 29 -0.66 -1.81 1.53
C ILE A 29 -1.82 -0.84 1.78
N ALA A 30 -2.86 -1.31 2.47
CA ALA A 30 -4.02 -0.50 2.81
C ALA A 30 -3.62 0.63 3.76
N TRP A 31 -2.81 0.33 4.77
CA TRP A 31 -2.29 1.33 5.69
C TRP A 31 -1.28 2.26 5.02
N ALA A 32 -0.36 1.73 4.21
CA ALA A 32 0.54 2.56 3.42
C ALA A 32 -0.22 3.58 2.54
N GLN A 33 -1.39 3.21 2.00
CA GLN A 33 -2.22 4.15 1.25
C GLN A 33 -2.86 5.25 2.12
N THR A 34 -3.21 4.98 3.38
CA THR A 34 -3.72 6.07 4.25
C THR A 34 -2.61 7.08 4.57
N LEU A 35 -1.36 6.60 4.67
CA LEU A 35 -0.20 7.40 5.02
C LEU A 35 0.41 8.15 3.84
N ILE A 36 0.52 7.56 2.65
CA ILE A 36 1.19 8.21 1.52
C ILE A 36 0.42 9.46 1.08
N LYS A 37 1.14 10.58 0.93
CA LYS A 37 0.57 11.80 0.38
C LYS A 37 0.56 11.73 -1.14
N ARG A 38 -0.57 12.07 -1.75
CA ARG A 38 -0.69 12.29 -3.20
C ARG A 38 0.23 13.45 -3.60
N ASN A 39 1.01 13.23 -4.65
CA ASN A 39 1.75 14.26 -5.36
C ASN A 39 1.54 14.03 -6.86
N ASP A 40 0.92 15.00 -7.54
CA ASP A 40 0.58 14.87 -8.96
C ASP A 40 1.77 15.15 -9.88
N ASP A 41 2.74 15.94 -9.44
CA ASP A 41 3.92 16.30 -10.21
C ASP A 41 5.03 15.25 -10.08
N ASP A 42 5.23 14.73 -8.86
CA ASP A 42 6.17 13.65 -8.57
C ASP A 42 5.56 12.61 -7.61
N PRO A 43 4.82 11.62 -8.15
CA PRO A 43 4.18 10.59 -7.33
C PRO A 43 5.19 9.77 -6.54
N HIS A 44 4.98 9.70 -5.22
CA HIS A 44 5.71 8.80 -4.33
C HIS A 44 5.34 7.32 -4.60
N THR A 45 6.28 6.44 -4.27
CA THR A 45 6.19 5.00 -4.54
C THR A 45 6.01 4.22 -3.24
N ILE A 46 5.04 3.31 -3.24
CA ILE A 46 4.92 2.23 -2.26
C ILE A 46 5.69 1.02 -2.80
N TYR A 47 6.84 0.72 -2.20
CA TYR A 47 7.64 -0.45 -2.51
C TYR A 47 7.14 -1.65 -1.72
N LEU A 48 6.91 -2.76 -2.41
CA LEU A 48 6.42 -4.02 -1.83
C LEU A 48 7.55 -5.05 -1.81
N ALA A 49 7.90 -5.51 -0.62
CA ALA A 49 8.80 -6.64 -0.44
C ALA A 49 8.18 -7.94 -1.01
N PRO A 50 9.01 -8.96 -1.30
CA PRO A 50 8.49 -10.27 -1.68
C PRO A 50 7.63 -10.90 -0.56
N GLY A 51 6.54 -11.53 -0.97
CA GLY A 51 5.67 -12.39 -0.19
C GLY A 51 4.21 -12.28 -0.62
N ILE A 52 3.33 -12.95 0.13
CA ILE A 52 1.90 -13.03 -0.15
C ILE A 52 1.17 -12.05 0.77
N TYR A 53 0.49 -11.06 0.21
CA TYR A 53 -0.35 -10.12 0.95
C TYR A 53 -1.79 -10.62 0.92
N SER A 54 -2.33 -11.05 2.06
CA SER A 54 -3.69 -11.57 2.18
C SER A 54 -4.36 -11.23 3.52
N PRO A 55 -5.71 -11.21 3.57
CA PRO A 55 -6.42 -10.99 4.82
C PRO A 55 -6.03 -11.97 5.92
N SER A 56 -5.89 -13.27 5.61
CA SER A 56 -5.60 -14.28 6.62
C SER A 56 -4.13 -14.38 7.05
N LEU A 57 -3.18 -13.99 6.19
CA LEU A 57 -1.74 -14.15 6.47
C LEU A 57 -1.13 -12.94 7.17
N ASN A 58 -1.55 -11.73 6.82
CA ASN A 58 -0.93 -10.49 7.29
C ASN A 58 -1.92 -9.32 7.38
N ASN A 59 -3.21 -9.64 7.61
CA ASN A 59 -4.24 -8.63 7.82
C ASN A 59 -4.39 -7.63 6.66
N GLN A 60 -3.89 -7.97 5.46
CA GLN A 60 -4.02 -7.10 4.31
C GLN A 60 -5.51 -6.85 4.02
N VAL A 61 -5.88 -5.58 3.93
CA VAL A 61 -7.26 -5.19 3.66
C VAL A 61 -7.46 -5.03 2.16
N PHE A 62 -8.48 -5.70 1.64
CA PHE A 62 -8.96 -5.56 0.27
C PHE A 62 -10.44 -5.10 0.26
N PRO A 63 -10.89 -4.40 -0.80
CA PRO A 63 -10.07 -3.86 -1.88
C PRO A 63 -9.20 -2.70 -1.41
N VAL A 64 -7.97 -2.59 -1.93
CA VAL A 64 -7.08 -1.46 -1.65
C VAL A 64 -7.62 -0.22 -2.36
N GLY A 65 -7.85 0.86 -1.61
CA GLY A 65 -8.26 2.15 -2.13
C GLY A 65 -7.10 2.87 -2.82
N ILE A 66 -7.08 2.83 -4.15
CA ILE A 66 -6.01 3.45 -4.94
C ILE A 66 -6.30 4.95 -5.10
N LYS A 67 -5.36 5.78 -4.66
CA LYS A 67 -5.38 7.23 -4.88
C LYS A 67 -4.64 7.59 -6.17
N HIS A 68 -5.16 8.58 -6.88
CA HIS A 68 -4.42 9.21 -7.98
C HIS A 68 -3.08 9.77 -7.47
N GLY A 69 -2.05 9.79 -8.32
CA GLY A 69 -0.73 10.34 -7.97
C GLY A 69 0.02 9.49 -6.94
N THR A 70 -0.12 8.16 -7.00
CA THR A 70 0.68 7.20 -6.22
C THR A 70 1.19 6.07 -7.13
N LYS A 71 2.40 5.57 -6.86
CA LYS A 71 3.01 4.44 -7.58
C LYS A 71 3.12 3.23 -6.66
N TYR A 72 3.08 2.04 -7.25
CA TYR A 72 3.29 0.78 -6.55
C TYR A 72 4.33 -0.04 -7.31
N LEU A 73 5.32 -0.55 -6.60
CA LEU A 73 6.36 -1.37 -7.20
C LEU A 73 6.64 -2.60 -6.33
N GLY A 74 6.28 -3.78 -6.83
CA GLY A 74 6.73 -5.04 -6.26
C GLY A 74 8.14 -5.40 -6.71
N GLU A 75 8.81 -6.25 -5.94
CA GLU A 75 10.12 -6.80 -6.30
C GLU A 75 10.07 -7.57 -7.62
N SER A 76 9.07 -8.46 -7.77
CA SER A 76 8.81 -9.20 -8.99
C SER A 76 7.37 -9.73 -9.04
N PRO A 77 6.80 -10.01 -10.23
CA PRO A 77 5.50 -10.64 -10.36
C PRO A 77 5.41 -12.04 -9.73
N GLU A 78 6.53 -12.77 -9.65
CA GLU A 78 6.55 -14.13 -9.08
C GLU A 78 6.58 -14.13 -7.55
N ASN A 79 7.19 -13.11 -6.95
CA ASN A 79 7.41 -13.07 -5.50
C ASN A 79 6.50 -12.08 -4.77
N THR A 80 5.91 -11.08 -5.45
CA THR A 80 4.98 -10.13 -4.82
C THR A 80 3.55 -10.45 -5.22
N ILE A 81 2.85 -11.21 -4.38
CA ILE A 81 1.52 -11.75 -4.67
C ILE A 81 0.45 -11.02 -3.85
N LEU A 82 -0.55 -10.48 -4.53
CA LEU A 82 -1.77 -9.95 -3.90
C LEU A 82 -2.85 -11.03 -3.93
N ASP A 83 -3.15 -11.62 -2.78
CA ASP A 83 -4.16 -12.66 -2.63
C ASP A 83 -5.33 -12.12 -1.80
N ALA A 84 -6.39 -11.69 -2.48
CA ALA A 84 -7.61 -11.25 -1.80
C ALA A 84 -8.57 -12.40 -1.45
N GLU A 85 -8.11 -13.65 -1.56
CA GLU A 85 -8.85 -14.84 -1.17
C GLU A 85 -10.26 -14.88 -1.80
N ASN A 86 -11.31 -14.83 -0.97
CA ASN A 86 -12.70 -14.91 -1.41
C ASN A 86 -13.30 -13.55 -1.82
N GLN A 87 -12.50 -12.49 -1.92
CA GLN A 87 -13.00 -11.19 -2.33
C GLN A 87 -13.00 -11.00 -3.85
N SER A 88 -14.04 -10.34 -4.36
CA SER A 88 -14.24 -10.10 -5.79
C SER A 88 -13.43 -8.92 -6.34
N SER A 89 -12.68 -8.19 -5.51
CA SER A 89 -11.96 -6.99 -5.92
C SER A 89 -10.66 -6.80 -5.16
N ILE A 90 -9.57 -6.61 -5.90
CA ILE A 90 -8.24 -6.28 -5.37
C ILE A 90 -8.10 -4.77 -5.19
N PHE A 91 -8.52 -3.99 -6.19
CA PHE A 91 -8.36 -2.54 -6.22
C PHE A 91 -9.70 -1.84 -6.34
N ARG A 92 -9.86 -0.75 -5.59
CA ARG A 92 -10.97 0.18 -5.72
C ARG A 92 -10.43 1.54 -6.12
N PHE A 93 -10.93 2.05 -7.24
CA PHE A 93 -10.67 3.41 -7.69
C PHE A 93 -11.87 4.27 -7.30
N ALA A 94 -11.66 5.25 -6.43
CA ALA A 94 -12.66 6.24 -6.10
C ALA A 94 -12.17 7.62 -6.53
N ARG A 95 -13.03 8.35 -7.26
CA ARG A 95 -12.83 9.79 -7.45
C ARG A 95 -13.20 10.47 -6.14
N TYR A 96 -12.20 10.88 -5.39
CA TYR A 96 -12.41 11.79 -4.27
C TYR A 96 -12.44 13.22 -4.83
N PRO A 97 -13.52 13.99 -4.62
CA PRO A 97 -13.51 15.41 -4.92
C PRO A 97 -12.41 16.09 -4.09
N ASP A 98 -11.73 17.07 -4.68
CA ASP A 98 -10.57 17.71 -4.05
C ASP A 98 -10.89 18.22 -2.64
N GLY A 99 -10.12 17.77 -1.65
CA GLY A 99 -10.25 18.20 -0.25
C GLY A 99 -10.92 17.22 0.70
N GLU A 100 -11.52 16.13 0.22
CA GLU A 100 -12.04 15.06 1.09
C GLU A 100 -11.15 13.82 1.02
N LEU A 101 -10.29 13.67 2.03
CA LEU A 101 -9.70 12.37 2.34
C LEU A 101 -10.74 11.53 3.10
N PRO A 102 -10.75 10.19 2.92
CA PRO A 102 -11.48 9.31 3.82
C PRO A 102 -10.97 9.43 5.26
#